data_AF-A0AAN8B418-F1
#
_entry.id   AF-A0AAN8B418-F1
#
_cell.length_a   1.000
_cell.length_b   1.000
_cell.length_c   1.000
_cell.angle_alpha   90.00
_cell.angle_beta   90.00
_cell.angle_gamma   90.00
#
_symmetry.space_group_name_H-M   'P 1'
#
loop_
_entity.id
_entity.type
_entity.pdbx_description
1 polymer ?
#
loop_
_entity_poly.entity_id
_entity_poly.type
_entity_poly.pdbx_seq_one_letter_code
_entity_poly.pdbx_strand_id
1 'polypeptide(L)'
;MAVFLLLLVSSGVLFFSSNAQGAYEKLPENYKKGVDLALEKLDSHAGIQHHFLFFRSITKSDISPGFDVTYVYHHFYLKATKCPKGTVDSTACQFRNDRPLIDCAVCYKTFREEIEQEPKPYVHCVHKPALTEDMKTTRLNHCNTMGYSSGAPTLLASTGTD
;
A
#
# COMPACT_ATOMS: atom_id res chain seq x y z
N MET A 1 -37.36 31.73 -45.16
CA MET A 1 -35.92 31.43 -45.02
C MET A 1 -35.69 30.97 -43.58
N ALA A 2 -35.57 29.66 -43.37
CA ALA A 2 -35.54 29.08 -42.03
C ALA A 2 -34.10 29.03 -41.49
N VAL A 3 -33.90 29.63 -40.32
CA VAL A 3 -32.65 29.73 -39.58
C VAL A 3 -32.35 28.37 -38.95
N PHE A 4 -31.28 27.69 -39.37
CA PHE A 4 -30.75 26.51 -38.69
C PHE A 4 -29.63 26.93 -37.74
N LEU A 5 -29.96 27.03 -36.45
CA LEU A 5 -29.01 27.17 -35.35
C LEU A 5 -28.36 25.80 -35.08
N LEU A 6 -27.09 25.65 -35.44
CA LEU A 6 -26.27 24.50 -35.07
C LEU A 6 -25.82 24.63 -33.62
N LEU A 7 -26.49 23.91 -32.71
CA LEU A 7 -26.05 23.71 -31.33
C LEU A 7 -24.83 22.79 -31.32
N LEU A 8 -23.65 23.37 -31.19
CA LEU A 8 -22.42 22.64 -30.84
C LEU A 8 -22.53 22.20 -29.37
N VAL A 9 -22.92 20.95 -29.16
CA VAL A 9 -22.87 20.31 -27.84
C VAL A 9 -21.40 20.04 -27.50
N SER A 10 -20.82 20.93 -26.70
CA SER A 10 -19.53 20.76 -26.06
C SER A 10 -19.57 19.55 -25.12
N SER A 11 -18.92 18.46 -25.51
CA SER A 11 -18.66 17.34 -24.62
C SER A 11 -17.55 17.72 -23.64
N GLY A 12 -17.92 18.40 -22.55
CA GLY A 12 -17.05 18.57 -21.40
C GLY A 12 -16.85 17.21 -20.72
N VAL A 13 -15.76 16.52 -21.06
CA VAL A 13 -15.30 15.39 -20.26
C VAL A 13 -14.84 15.95 -18.93
N LEU A 14 -15.70 15.86 -17.92
CA LEU A 14 -15.33 16.11 -16.53
C LEU A 14 -14.27 15.07 -16.14
N PHE A 15 -13.00 15.45 -16.23
CA PHE A 15 -11.91 14.72 -15.60
C PHE A 15 -12.07 14.87 -14.09
N PHE A 16 -12.88 14.00 -13.49
CA PHE A 16 -12.83 13.79 -12.05
C PHE A 16 -11.43 13.31 -11.71
N SER A 17 -10.66 14.19 -11.06
CA SER A 17 -9.36 13.83 -10.49
C SER A 17 -9.55 12.60 -9.61
N SER A 18 -8.61 11.66 -9.69
CA SER A 18 -8.72 10.42 -8.93
C SER A 18 -8.67 10.76 -7.43
N ASN A 19 -9.74 10.45 -6.69
CA ASN A 19 -9.72 10.50 -5.22
C ASN A 19 -8.62 9.58 -4.61
N ALA A 20 -7.98 8.75 -5.45
CA ALA A 20 -6.87 7.85 -5.12
C ALA A 20 -5.64 8.61 -4.61
N GLN A 21 -5.19 9.59 -5.40
CA GLN A 21 -3.91 10.25 -5.16
C GLN A 21 -3.97 11.08 -3.87
N GLY A 22 -5.09 11.79 -3.65
CA GLY A 22 -5.30 12.54 -2.41
C GLY A 22 -5.37 11.69 -1.14
N ALA A 23 -5.73 10.40 -1.22
CA ALA A 23 -5.71 9.51 -0.07
C ALA A 23 -4.31 8.97 0.21
N TYR A 24 -3.56 8.63 -0.85
CA TYR A 24 -2.17 8.20 -0.75
C TYR A 24 -1.26 9.32 -0.22
N GLU A 25 -1.40 10.54 -0.73
CA GLU A 25 -0.54 11.67 -0.32
C GLU A 25 -0.64 12.03 1.17
N LYS A 26 -1.77 11.70 1.80
CA LYS A 26 -2.01 11.91 3.24
C LYS A 26 -1.41 10.82 4.13
N LEU A 27 -0.83 9.76 3.56
CA LEU A 27 -0.14 8.74 4.34
C LEU A 27 1.19 9.30 4.88
N PRO A 28 1.56 8.98 6.13
CA PRO A 28 2.93 9.21 6.58
C PRO A 28 3.91 8.39 5.74
N GLU A 29 5.14 8.89 5.59
CA GLU A 29 6.12 8.37 4.64
C GLU A 29 6.41 6.88 4.84
N ASN A 30 6.60 6.44 6.09
CA ASN A 30 6.81 5.03 6.39
C ASN A 30 5.67 4.17 5.84
N TYR A 31 4.41 4.57 5.97
CA TYR A 31 3.28 3.82 5.42
C TYR A 31 3.18 3.88 3.88
N LYS A 32 3.64 4.97 3.25
CA LYS A 32 3.77 5.04 1.78
C LYS A 32 4.72 3.97 1.26
N LYS A 33 5.91 3.84 1.88
CA LYS A 33 6.90 2.82 1.49
C LYS A 33 6.31 1.39 1.49
N GLY A 34 5.46 1.07 2.48
CA GLY A 34 4.77 -0.22 2.55
C GLY A 34 3.71 -0.42 1.46
N VAL A 35 2.99 0.64 1.10
CA VAL A 35 2.03 0.63 -0.02
C VAL A 35 2.76 0.44 -1.35
N ASP A 36 3.86 1.15 -1.55
CA ASP A 36 4.66 1.09 -2.78
C ASP A 36 5.25 -0.31 -2.97
N LEU A 37 5.79 -0.89 -1.90
CA LEU A 37 6.29 -2.27 -1.91
C LEU A 37 5.18 -3.28 -2.28
N ALA A 38 3.94 -3.08 -1.81
CA ALA A 38 2.83 -3.94 -2.18
C ALA A 38 2.42 -3.75 -3.65
N LEU A 39 2.41 -2.51 -4.13
CA LEU A 39 2.11 -2.20 -5.53
C LEU A 39 3.15 -2.79 -6.47
N GLU A 40 4.44 -2.69 -6.14
CA GLU A 40 5.54 -3.31 -6.90
C GLU A 40 5.35 -4.83 -7.02
N LYS A 41 5.10 -5.52 -5.90
CA LYS A 41 4.87 -6.97 -5.94
C LYS A 41 3.59 -7.34 -6.69
N LEU A 42 2.52 -6.56 -6.54
CA LEU A 42 1.29 -6.79 -7.28
C LEU A 42 1.51 -6.61 -8.79
N ASP A 43 2.19 -5.53 -9.19
CA ASP A 43 2.50 -5.26 -10.60
C ASP A 43 3.46 -6.33 -11.16
N SER A 44 4.31 -6.95 -10.36
CA SER A 44 5.13 -8.08 -10.84
C SER A 44 4.32 -9.33 -11.22
N HIS A 45 3.09 -9.48 -10.73
CA HIS A 45 2.31 -10.70 -10.92
C HIS A 45 1.72 -10.81 -12.34
N ALA A 46 1.92 -11.96 -12.99
CA ALA A 46 1.44 -12.23 -14.35
C ALA A 46 -0.10 -12.16 -14.53
N GLY A 47 -0.88 -12.40 -13.48
CA GLY A 47 -2.35 -12.36 -13.54
C GLY A 47 -2.94 -10.95 -13.46
N ILE A 48 -2.11 -9.94 -13.16
CA ILE A 48 -2.54 -8.55 -13.05
C ILE A 48 -2.53 -7.91 -14.44
N GLN A 49 -3.65 -7.28 -14.81
CA GLN A 49 -3.84 -6.63 -16.12
C GLN A 49 -4.12 -5.12 -16.00
N HIS A 50 -4.53 -4.66 -14.83
CA HIS A 50 -4.90 -3.27 -14.59
C HIS A 50 -3.93 -2.63 -13.63
N HIS A 51 -3.77 -1.32 -13.75
CA HIS A 51 -3.05 -0.53 -12.76
C HIS A 51 -3.91 -0.42 -11.49
N PHE A 52 -3.29 -0.64 -10.33
CA PHE A 52 -3.92 -0.53 -9.02
C PHE A 52 -3.40 0.71 -8.30
N LEU A 53 -4.26 1.38 -7.55
CA LEU A 53 -3.87 2.50 -6.70
C LEU A 53 -4.33 2.26 -5.26
N PHE A 54 -3.64 2.90 -4.33
CA PHE A 54 -4.06 2.97 -2.94
C PHE A 54 -5.46 3.56 -2.82
N PHE A 55 -6.33 2.87 -2.09
CA PHE A 55 -7.69 3.31 -1.85
C PHE A 55 -7.88 3.87 -0.45
N ARG A 56 -7.51 3.09 0.57
CA ARG A 56 -7.59 3.53 1.99
C ARG A 56 -6.83 2.59 2.92
N SER A 57 -6.44 3.13 4.07
CA SER A 57 -5.97 2.33 5.22
C SER A 57 -7.14 1.71 5.97
N ILE A 58 -6.92 0.54 6.57
CA ILE A 58 -7.84 -0.15 7.47
C ILE A 58 -7.28 -0.16 8.89
N THR A 59 -6.04 -0.63 9.04
CA THR A 59 -5.33 -0.65 10.32
C THR A 59 -3.88 -0.28 10.09
N LYS A 60 -3.32 0.48 11.03
CA LYS A 60 -1.95 0.94 11.02
C LYS A 60 -1.42 0.83 12.44
N SER A 61 -0.21 0.34 12.57
CA SER A 61 0.53 0.37 13.82
C SER A 61 2.01 0.36 13.51
N ASP A 62 2.76 1.11 14.29
CA ASP A 62 4.21 1.09 14.25
C ASP A 62 4.76 1.11 15.68
N ILE A 63 5.94 0.52 15.85
CA ILE A 63 6.65 0.48 17.13
C ILE A 63 8.09 0.90 16.86
N SER A 64 8.54 1.91 17.59
CA SER A 64 9.91 2.44 17.50
C SER A 64 10.66 2.15 18.80
N PRO A 65 11.37 1.01 18.91
CA PRO A 65 12.10 0.65 20.12
C PRO A 65 13.33 1.54 20.41
N GLY A 66 13.70 2.45 19.51
CA GLY A 66 14.87 3.32 19.60
C GLY A 66 15.91 3.00 18.53
N PHE A 67 17.05 3.70 18.56
CA PHE A 67 18.17 3.53 17.62
C PHE A 67 17.78 3.62 16.14
N ASP A 68 16.87 4.54 15.81
CA ASP A 68 16.34 4.75 14.46
C ASP A 68 15.69 3.51 13.84
N VAL A 69 15.27 2.54 14.65
CA VAL A 69 14.54 1.35 14.21
C VAL A 69 13.04 1.55 14.39
N THR A 70 12.26 1.21 13.37
CA THR A 70 10.80 1.14 13.45
C THR A 70 10.29 -0.16 12.84
N TYR A 71 9.34 -0.82 13.49
CA TYR A 71 8.58 -1.93 12.90
C TYR A 71 7.21 -1.41 12.49
N VAL A 72 6.87 -1.57 11.22
CA VAL A 72 5.62 -1.06 10.65
C VAL A 72 4.71 -2.22 10.33
N TYR A 73 3.42 -2.09 10.66
CA TYR A 73 2.33 -2.91 10.15
C TYR A 73 1.26 -2.04 9.51
N HIS A 74 0.88 -2.40 8.28
CA HIS A 74 -0.12 -1.68 7.52
C HIS A 74 -1.08 -2.64 6.83
N HIS A 75 -2.35 -2.55 7.20
CA HIS A 75 -3.47 -3.20 6.51
C HIS A 75 -4.24 -2.15 5.72
N PHE A 76 -4.37 -2.34 4.42
CA PHE A 76 -4.98 -1.37 3.51
C PHE A 76 -5.62 -2.04 2.30
N TYR A 77 -6.41 -1.26 1.58
CA TYR A 77 -7.04 -1.67 0.32
C TYR A 77 -6.39 -0.99 -0.86
N LEU A 78 -6.15 -1.79 -1.90
CA LEU A 78 -5.88 -1.31 -3.25
C LEU A 78 -7.13 -1.48 -4.11
N LYS A 79 -7.30 -0.58 -5.08
CA LYS A 79 -8.44 -0.60 -5.98
C LYS A 79 -7.97 -0.51 -7.43
N ALA A 80 -8.52 -1.37 -8.27
CA ALA A 80 -8.24 -1.39 -9.69
C ALA A 80 -8.67 -0.06 -10.34
N THR A 81 -7.91 0.37 -11.33
CA THR A 81 -8.23 1.53 -12.16
C THR A 81 -8.62 1.08 -13.57
N LYS A 82 -9.10 2.02 -14.39
CA LYS A 82 -9.35 1.80 -15.82
C LYS A 82 -8.07 1.74 -16.65
N CYS A 83 -6.92 2.12 -16.07
CA CYS A 83 -5.65 2.15 -16.76
C CYS A 83 -5.04 0.74 -16.88
N PRO A 84 -4.31 0.45 -17.97
CA PRO A 84 -3.60 -0.81 -18.12
C PRO A 84 -2.42 -0.90 -17.15
N LYS A 85 -2.01 -2.13 -16.84
CA LYS A 85 -0.74 -2.42 -16.15
C LYS A 85 0.44 -1.65 -16.78
N GLY A 86 1.39 -1.18 -15.97
CA GLY A 86 2.55 -0.42 -16.44
C GLY A 86 2.29 1.06 -16.75
N THR A 87 1.12 1.58 -16.41
CA THR A 87 0.85 3.03 -16.48
C THR A 87 1.74 3.77 -15.47
N VAL A 88 2.54 4.71 -15.98
CA VAL A 88 3.48 5.53 -15.16
C VAL A 88 2.79 6.77 -14.59
N ASP A 89 2.08 7.53 -15.43
CA ASP A 89 1.28 8.67 -14.96
C ASP A 89 -0.16 8.22 -14.65
N SER A 90 -0.43 8.10 -13.35
CA SER A 90 -1.71 7.62 -12.85
C SER A 90 -2.68 8.73 -12.44
N THR A 91 -2.33 10.00 -12.71
CA THR A 91 -3.13 11.18 -12.29
C THR A 91 -4.54 11.15 -12.87
N ALA A 92 -4.66 10.71 -14.13
CA ALA A 92 -5.94 10.57 -14.83
C ALA A 92 -6.63 9.21 -14.62
N CYS A 93 -6.02 8.28 -13.88
CA CYS A 93 -6.54 6.92 -13.74
C CYS A 93 -7.75 6.86 -12.80
N GLN A 94 -8.92 6.66 -13.39
CA GLN A 94 -10.16 6.52 -12.63
C GLN A 94 -10.27 5.12 -12.04
N PHE A 95 -10.77 5.06 -10.80
CA PHE A 95 -11.11 3.79 -10.17
C PHE A 95 -12.24 3.06 -10.90
N ARG A 96 -12.17 1.74 -10.85
CA ARG A 96 -13.21 0.82 -11.29
C ARG A 96 -14.06 0.35 -10.12
N ASN A 97 -15.35 0.18 -10.34
CA ASN A 97 -16.30 -0.32 -9.34
C ASN A 97 -16.80 -1.75 -9.66
N ASP A 98 -16.43 -2.30 -10.82
CA ASP A 98 -16.84 -3.62 -11.31
C ASP A 98 -15.89 -4.76 -10.87
N ARG A 99 -14.85 -4.44 -10.11
CA ARG A 99 -13.85 -5.41 -9.64
C ARG A 99 -13.74 -5.37 -8.11
N PRO A 100 -13.50 -6.52 -7.45
CA PRO A 100 -13.26 -6.54 -6.02
C PRO A 100 -11.97 -5.80 -5.66
N LEU A 101 -11.94 -5.22 -4.46
CA LEU A 101 -10.73 -4.64 -3.87
C LEU A 101 -9.67 -5.72 -3.63
N ILE A 102 -8.41 -5.31 -3.65
CA ILE A 102 -7.31 -6.13 -3.11
C ILE A 102 -7.11 -5.73 -1.66
N ASP A 103 -7.16 -6.72 -0.78
CA ASP A 103 -6.90 -6.59 0.65
C ASP A 103 -5.44 -6.96 0.92
N CYS A 104 -4.63 -5.97 1.28
CA CYS A 104 -3.20 -6.09 1.49
C CYS A 104 -2.84 -5.89 2.97
N ALA A 105 -2.01 -6.77 3.51
CA ALA A 105 -1.30 -6.56 4.75
C ALA A 105 0.21 -6.60 4.49
N VAL A 106 0.92 -5.60 5.03
CA VAL A 106 2.36 -5.44 4.89
C VAL A 106 2.97 -5.21 6.26
N CYS A 107 4.14 -5.80 6.51
CA CYS A 107 4.98 -5.43 7.64
C CYS A 107 6.46 -5.58 7.32
N TYR A 108 7.26 -4.70 7.90
CA TYR A 108 8.70 -4.64 7.71
C TYR A 108 9.34 -3.85 8.85
N LYS A 109 10.65 -4.02 8.94
CA LYS A 109 11.54 -3.21 9.76
C LYS A 109 12.09 -2.07 8.91
N THR A 110 12.27 -0.91 9.52
CA THR A 110 13.09 0.17 8.98
C THR A 110 14.27 0.45 9.90
N PHE A 111 15.35 0.98 9.32
CA PHE A 111 16.47 1.57 10.03
C PHE A 111 16.81 2.90 9.34
N ARG A 112 16.86 3.99 10.12
CA ARG A 112 17.02 5.35 9.58
C ARG A 112 16.01 5.61 8.45
N GLU A 113 14.76 5.23 8.72
CA GLU A 113 13.61 5.35 7.82
C GLU A 113 13.66 4.49 6.55
N GLU A 114 14.73 3.74 6.28
CA GLU A 114 14.83 2.85 5.12
C GLU A 114 14.37 1.44 5.43
N ILE A 115 13.68 0.79 4.48
CA ILE A 115 13.23 -0.60 4.63
C ILE A 115 14.43 -1.53 4.69
N GLU A 116 14.56 -2.26 5.80
CA GLU A 116 15.54 -3.31 5.97
C GLU A 116 15.13 -4.55 5.16
N GLN A 117 16.12 -5.20 4.53
CA GLN A 117 15.89 -6.46 3.81
C GLN A 117 15.90 -7.67 4.74
N GLU A 118 16.46 -7.53 5.94
CA GLU A 118 16.47 -8.55 6.98
C GLU A 118 15.92 -7.98 8.31
N PRO A 119 14.80 -8.51 8.84
CA PRO A 119 13.99 -9.59 8.28
C PRO A 119 13.28 -9.18 6.98
N LYS A 120 13.10 -10.16 6.08
CA LYS A 120 12.45 -9.93 4.77
C LYS A 120 11.08 -9.27 4.93
N PRO A 121 10.81 -8.13 4.26
CA PRO A 121 9.51 -7.49 4.25
C PRO A 121 8.38 -8.45 3.83
N TYR A 122 7.39 -8.57 4.71
CA TYR A 122 6.20 -9.37 4.47
C TYR A 122 5.16 -8.55 3.72
N VAL A 123 4.67 -9.10 2.61
CA VAL A 123 3.63 -8.50 1.78
C VAL A 123 2.66 -9.60 1.40
N HIS A 124 1.41 -9.46 1.79
CA HIS A 124 0.36 -10.41 1.42
C HIS A 124 -0.88 -9.67 0.96
N CYS A 125 -1.13 -9.74 -0.35
CA CYS A 125 -2.24 -9.09 -1.04
C CYS A 125 -3.12 -10.14 -1.72
N VAL A 126 -4.42 -10.10 -1.46
CA VAL A 126 -5.40 -11.01 -2.10
C VAL A 126 -6.66 -10.27 -2.46
N HIS A 127 -7.40 -10.76 -3.45
CA HIS A 127 -8.75 -10.25 -3.69
C HIS A 127 -9.58 -10.41 -2.42
N LYS A 128 -10.21 -9.32 -1.96
CA LYS A 128 -10.96 -9.27 -0.69
C LYS A 128 -11.97 -10.42 -0.53
N PRO A 129 -12.73 -10.85 -1.55
CA PRO A 129 -13.64 -11.99 -1.42
C PRO A 129 -12.96 -13.34 -1.17
N ALA A 130 -11.68 -13.49 -1.53
CA ALA A 130 -10.90 -14.72 -1.33
C ALA A 130 -10.14 -14.74 0.01
N LEU A 131 -10.23 -13.68 0.81
CA LEU A 131 -9.55 -13.60 2.10
C LEU A 131 -10.28 -14.44 3.16
N THR A 132 -9.58 -15.41 3.74
CA THR A 132 -10.10 -16.23 4.85
C THR A 132 -9.68 -15.68 6.22
N GLU A 133 -10.33 -16.14 7.30
CA GLU A 133 -9.92 -15.79 8.67
C GLU A 133 -8.52 -16.34 9.02
N ASP A 134 -8.19 -17.55 8.57
CA ASP A 134 -6.86 -18.14 8.77
C ASP A 134 -5.77 -17.29 8.14
N MET A 135 -6.03 -16.71 6.96
CA MET A 135 -5.10 -15.80 6.29
C MET A 135 -4.91 -14.50 7.08
N LYS A 136 -5.98 -13.95 7.68
CA LYS A 136 -5.89 -12.76 8.54
C LYS A 136 -5.06 -13.02 9.79
N THR A 137 -5.33 -14.15 10.46
CA THR A 137 -4.57 -14.59 11.64
C THR A 137 -3.10 -14.81 11.29
N THR A 138 -2.82 -15.46 10.17
CA THR A 138 -1.45 -15.71 9.69
C THR A 138 -0.69 -14.41 9.43
N ARG A 139 -1.33 -13.40 8.82
CA ARG A 139 -0.74 -12.06 8.61
C ARG A 139 -0.31 -11.43 9.93
N LEU A 140 -1.21 -11.39 10.91
CA LEU A 140 -0.94 -10.79 12.22
C LEU A 140 0.16 -11.53 12.97
N ASN A 141 0.11 -12.86 13.01
CA ASN A 141 1.12 -13.66 13.67
C ASN A 141 2.50 -13.45 13.06
N HIS A 142 2.61 -13.44 11.73
CA HIS A 142 3.89 -13.21 11.05
C HIS A 142 4.47 -11.83 11.40
N CYS A 143 3.65 -10.78 11.36
CA CYS A 143 4.09 -9.43 11.66
C CYS A 143 4.45 -9.23 13.14
N ASN A 144 3.71 -9.86 14.05
CA ASN A 144 4.03 -9.86 15.48
C ASN A 144 5.38 -10.53 15.72
N THR A 145 5.61 -11.72 15.15
CA THR A 145 6.89 -12.43 15.26
C THR A 145 8.06 -11.57 14.78
N MET A 146 7.92 -10.86 13.65
CA MET A 146 8.95 -9.98 13.12
C MET A 146 9.32 -8.86 14.11
N GLY A 147 8.33 -8.19 14.70
CA GLY A 147 8.57 -7.13 15.69
C GLY A 147 9.23 -7.65 16.97
N TYR A 148 8.86 -8.85 17.43
CA TYR A 148 9.38 -9.43 18.67
C TYR A 148 10.76 -10.10 18.50
N SER A 149 11.05 -10.76 17.38
CA SER A 149 12.31 -11.50 17.18
C SER A 149 13.53 -10.59 17.07
N SER A 150 13.34 -9.39 16.57
CA SER A 150 14.42 -8.42 16.33
C SER A 150 14.66 -7.48 17.52
N GLY A 151 13.89 -7.65 18.60
CA GLY A 151 14.08 -7.01 19.90
C GLY A 151 14.95 -7.82 20.87
N ALA A 152 15.73 -8.81 20.38
CA ALA A 152 16.75 -9.45 21.20
C ALA A 152 17.61 -8.35 21.85
N PRO A 153 17.78 -8.36 23.18
CA PRO A 153 18.41 -7.27 23.88
C PRO A 153 19.81 -7.11 23.28
N THR A 154 20.06 -5.98 22.62
CA THR A 154 21.41 -5.44 22.55
C THR A 154 21.76 -5.14 24.00
N LEU A 155 22.19 -6.18 24.72
CA LEU A 155 22.79 -6.07 26.02
C LEU A 155 23.82 -4.97 25.86
N LEU A 156 23.60 -3.89 26.60
CA LEU A 156 24.61 -2.92 26.94
C LEU A 156 25.87 -3.73 27.26
N ALA A 157 26.82 -3.76 26.34
CA ALA A 157 28.18 -4.14 26.62
C ALA A 157 28.75 -3.03 27.50
N SER A 158 28.26 -2.97 28.74
CA SER A 158 28.88 -2.25 29.83
C SER A 158 30.09 -3.07 30.21
N THR A 159 31.19 -2.88 29.48
CA THR A 159 32.51 -3.20 30.03
C THR A 159 32.78 -2.16 31.11
N GLY A 160 32.22 -2.38 32.30
CA GLY A 160 32.70 -1.74 33.50
C GLY A 160 34.12 -2.24 33.73
N THR A 161 35.09 -1.35 33.58
CA THR A 161 36.44 -1.56 34.11
C THR A 161 36.48 -0.84 35.46
N ASP A 162 36.62 -1.64 36.53
CA ASP A 162 37.01 -1.17 37.85
C ASP A 162 38.38 -0.47 37.83
#